data_AF-A0A2D1IU18-F1
#
_entry.id   AF-A0A2D1IU18-F1
#
_cell.length_a   1.000
_cell.length_b   1.000
_cell.length_c   1.000
_cell.angle_alpha   90.00
_cell.angle_beta   90.00
_cell.angle_gamma   90.00
#
_symmetry.space_group_name_H-M   'P 1'
#
loop_
_entity.id
_entity.type
_entity.pdbx_description
1 polymer ?
#
loop_
_entity_poly.entity_id
_entity_poly.type
_entity_poly.pdbx_seq_one_letter_code
_entity_poly.pdbx_strand_id
1 'polypeptide(L)' 'MQKITMPEVRELLKSVETIAVRPGMTVAGDLLKAPALFKKLMESRTEGLIQIQVFIDGKAVEFEVA' A
#
# COMPACT_ATOMS: atom_id res chain seq x y z
N MET A 1 -8.02 -4.67 14.95
CA MET A 1 -7.51 -3.56 14.12
C MET A 1 -5.99 -3.60 14.12
N GLN A 2 -5.37 -3.90 12.98
CA GLN A 2 -3.93 -3.76 12.85
C GLN A 2 -3.59 -2.27 12.75
N LYS A 3 -2.86 -1.74 13.72
CA LYS A 3 -2.31 -0.39 13.63
C LYS A 3 -1.11 -0.40 12.69
N ILE A 4 -1.04 0.56 11.77
CA ILE A 4 0.18 0.76 10.98
C ILE A 4 1.28 1.33 11.87
N THR A 5 2.48 0.81 11.72
CA THR A 5 3.68 1.24 12.44
C THR A 5 4.43 2.32 11.64
N MET A 6 5.26 3.12 12.32
CA MET A 6 6.08 4.13 11.64
C MET A 6 7.08 3.55 10.62
N PRO A 7 7.72 2.39 10.85
CA PRO A 7 8.52 1.71 9.83
C PRO A 7 7.71 1.38 8.56
N GLU A 8 6.50 0.86 8.71
CA GLU A 8 5.61 0.56 7.57
C GLU A 8 5.19 1.82 6.81
N VAL A 9 4.93 2.93 7.51
CA VAL A 9 4.69 4.24 6.85
C VAL A 9 5.91 4.68 6.04
N ARG A 10 7.12 4.48 6.56
CA ARG A 10 8.36 4.81 5.83
C ARG A 10 8.54 3.92 4.60
N GLU A 11 8.24 2.62 4.71
CA GLU A 11 8.27 1.70 3.58
C GLU A 11 7.24 2.06 2.50
N LEU A 12 6.03 2.48 2.90
CA LEU A 12 5.03 3.00 1.99
C LEU A 12 5.57 4.20 1.21
N LEU A 13 6.10 5.22 1.90
CA LEU A 13 6.61 6.43 1.26
C LEU A 13 7.75 6.12 0.28
N LYS A 14 8.66 5.22 0.66
CA LYS A 14 9.77 4.79 -0.21
C LYS A 14 9.26 4.03 -1.45
N SER A 15 8.26 3.17 -1.28
CA SER A 15 7.66 2.41 -2.39
C SER A 15 6.96 3.37 -3.37
N VAL A 16 6.19 4.32 -2.85
CA VAL A 16 5.50 5.36 -3.66
C VAL A 16 6.52 6.23 -4.41
N GLU A 17 7.59 6.70 -3.74
CA GLU A 17 8.64 7.48 -4.38
C GLU A 17 9.33 6.68 -5.51
N THR A 18 9.63 5.41 -5.26
CA THR A 18 10.29 4.55 -6.26
C THR A 18 9.42 4.39 -7.50
N ILE A 19 8.12 4.13 -7.34
CA ILE A 19 7.17 3.98 -8.45
C ILE A 19 7.01 5.30 -9.21
N ALA A 20 6.85 6.43 -8.51
CA ALA A 20 6.53 7.72 -9.12
C ALA A 20 7.75 8.41 -9.77
N VAL A 21 8.93 8.30 -9.15
CA VAL A 21 10.11 9.10 -9.53
C VAL A 21 11.18 8.25 -10.20
N ARG A 22 11.27 6.96 -9.87
CA ARG A 22 12.32 6.06 -10.37
C ARG A 22 11.73 4.74 -10.90
N PRO A 23 10.81 4.78 -11.88
CA PRO A 23 10.09 3.61 -12.35
C PRO A 23 11.02 2.50 -12.87
N GLY A 24 12.18 2.85 -13.44
CA GLY A 24 13.18 1.87 -13.90
C GLY A 24 13.86 1.06 -12.78
N MET A 25 13.71 1.45 -11.51
CA MET A 25 14.20 0.70 -10.35
C MET A 25 13.07 -0.02 -9.59
N THR A 26 11.83 0.09 -10.05
CA THR A 26 10.67 -0.53 -9.39
C THR A 26 10.74 -2.04 -9.57
N VAL A 27 10.62 -2.78 -8.47
CA VAL A 27 10.44 -4.24 -8.52
C VAL A 27 8.96 -4.60 -8.34
N ALA A 28 8.55 -5.79 -8.79
CA ALA A 28 7.16 -6.25 -8.66
C ALA A 28 6.64 -6.16 -7.21
N GLY A 29 7.51 -6.33 -6.22
CA GLY A 29 7.19 -6.16 -4.81
C GLY A 29 6.76 -4.74 -4.43
N ASP A 30 7.33 -3.69 -5.03
CA ASP A 30 6.99 -2.30 -4.72
C ASP A 30 5.56 -1.96 -5.18
N LEU A 31 5.18 -2.47 -6.35
CA LEU A 31 3.84 -2.32 -6.94
C LEU A 31 2.75 -2.96 -6.08
N LEU A 32 3.08 -3.99 -5.30
CA LEU A 32 2.16 -4.65 -4.36
C LEU A 32 2.22 -4.03 -2.97
N LYS A 33 3.42 -3.63 -2.51
CA LYS A 33 3.64 -3.04 -1.18
C LYS A 33 2.97 -1.69 -1.02
N ALA A 34 3.07 -0.80 -2.00
CA ALA A 34 2.50 0.53 -1.88
C ALA A 34 0.96 0.48 -1.68
N PRO A 35 0.18 -0.25 -2.50
CA PRO A 35 -1.25 -0.39 -2.27
C PRO A 35 -1.61 -1.09 -0.95
N ALA A 36 -0.89 -2.16 -0.58
CA ALA A 36 -1.13 -2.90 0.66
C ALA A 36 -0.93 -2.02 1.91
N LEU A 37 0.20 -1.31 1.98
CA LEU A 37 0.51 -0.43 3.11
C LEU A 37 -0.39 0.81 3.12
N PHE A 38 -0.82 1.31 1.96
CA PHE A 38 -1.78 2.39 1.87
C PHE A 38 -3.16 1.98 2.40
N LYS A 39 -3.62 0.77 2.04
CA LYS A 39 -4.86 0.18 2.60
C LYS A 39 -4.75 0.08 4.13
N LYS A 40 -3.66 -0.48 4.66
CA LYS A 40 -3.40 -0.57 6.11
C LYS A 40 -3.43 0.81 6.79
N LEU A 41 -2.80 1.81 6.17
CA LEU A 41 -2.81 3.19 6.68
C LEU A 41 -4.23 3.73 6.79
N MET A 42 -5.02 3.57 5.72
CA MET A 42 -6.37 4.10 5.65
C MET A 42 -7.32 3.40 6.60
N GLU A 43 -7.24 2.08 6.71
CA GLU A 43 -7.96 1.31 7.73
C GLU A 43 -7.56 1.75 9.15
N SER A 44 -6.27 1.96 9.41
CA SER A 44 -5.77 2.41 10.70
C SER A 44 -6.21 3.84 11.07
N ARG A 45 -6.48 4.72 10.09
CA ARG A 45 -6.90 6.11 10.32
C ARG A 45 -8.41 6.31 10.36
N THR A 46 -9.14 5.42 9.71
CA THR A 46 -10.60 5.52 9.55
C THR A 46 -11.34 4.49 10.37
N GLU A 47 -10.63 3.62 11.09
CA GLU A 47 -11.20 2.52 11.86
C GLU A 47 -12.06 1.58 11.00
N GLY A 48 -11.71 1.45 9.72
CA GLY A 48 -12.45 0.65 8.75
C GLY A 48 -13.73 1.32 8.21
N LEU A 49 -14.00 2.58 8.54
CA LEU A 49 -15.12 3.35 7.99
C LEU A 49 -14.92 3.67 6.49
N ILE A 50 -13.69 3.70 6.01
CA ILE A 50 -13.36 3.86 4.59
C ILE A 50 -12.69 2.58 4.10
N GLN A 51 -13.33 1.92 3.13
CA GLN A 51 -12.76 0.78 2.43
C GLN A 51 -12.08 1.22 1.14
N ILE A 52 -10.86 0.75 0.93
CA ILE A 52 -10.12 0.98 -0.31
C ILE A 52 -10.05 -0.32 -1.09
N GLN A 53 -10.65 -0.32 -2.27
CA GLN A 53 -10.48 -1.37 -3.27
C GLN A 53 -9.33 -0.99 -4.20
N VAL A 54 -8.46 -1.96 -4.46
CA VAL A 54 -7.34 -1.79 -5.39
C VAL A 54 -7.62 -2.63 -6.63
N PHE A 55 -7.42 -2.04 -7.79
CA PHE A 55 -7.56 -2.70 -9.08
C PHE A 55 -6.20 -2.76 -9.78
N ILE A 56 -5.81 -3.96 -10.22
CA ILE A 56 -4.64 -4.20 -11.08
C ILE A 56 -5.15 -4.86 -12.35
N ASP A 57 -4.82 -4.29 -13.51
CA ASP A 57 -5.29 -4.75 -14.83
C ASP A 57 -6.83 -4.95 -14.89
N GLY A 58 -7.57 -4.04 -14.25
CA GLY A 58 -9.03 -4.07 -14.18
C GLY A 58 -9.63 -5.12 -13.24
N LYS A 59 -8.81 -5.90 -12.52
CA LYS A 59 -9.27 -6.89 -11.53
C LYS A 59 -9.05 -6.39 -10.12
N ALA A 60 -10.06 -6.58 -9.26
CA ALA A 60 -9.93 -6.31 -7.84
C ALA A 60 -8.89 -7.25 -7.22
N VAL A 61 -7.96 -6.71 -6.45
CA VAL A 61 -6.91 -7.46 -5.75
C VAL A 61 -7.08 -7.26 -4.25
N GLU A 62 -7.15 -8.38 -3.52
CA GLU A 62 -7.11 -8.37 -2.06
C GLU A 62 -5.68 -8.52 -1.56
N PHE A 63 -5.24 -7.56 -0.76
CA PHE A 63 -3.99 -7.65 -0.02
C PHE A 63 -4.28 -8.16 1.39
N GLU A 64 -3.73 -9.32 1.74
CA GLU A 64 -3.58 -9.74 3.14
C GLU A 64 -2.33 -9.06 3.68
N VAL A 65 -2.52 -8.09 4.56
CA VAL A 65 -1.40 -7.44 5.25
C VAL A 65 -1.06 -8.29 6.47
N ALA A 66 0.01 -9.08 6.38
CA ALA A 66 0.55 -9.89 7.47
C ALA A 66 1.05 -9.01 8.64
#